data_AF-A0A6B1FYQ6-F1
#
_entry.id   AF-A0A6B1FYQ6-F1
#
_cell.length_a   1.000
_cell.length_b   1.000
_cell.length_c   1.000
_cell.angle_alpha   90.00
_cell.angle_beta   90.00
_cell.angle_gamma   90.00
#
_symmetry.space_group_name_H-M   'P 1'
#
loop_
_entity.id
_entity.type
_entity.pdbx_description
1 polymer ?
#
loop_
_entity_poly.entity_id
_entity_poly.type
_entity_poly.pdbx_seq_one_letter_code
_entity_poly.pdbx_strand_id
1 'polypeptide(L)'
;MPRYALYSKVLVLILLTGILLPGTLLAHGGIGVQHLNNIPAGPFRVYVWSDPEPPEVGEYHVTIALTENVEGDSTGLAGGPVLDASVTVELAHVDSGETLSALATHDDALNKLFYVASFEPARKGLWSVQVRILPPGCDESQNGAGQQAGDSAMPCDTEQVVSFQDEILPKAFPWRALLGGILSILLILGAIVLYWATRPPAELEEPVPVRQRDPAPAGGQS
;
A
#
# COMPACT_ATOMS: atom_id res chain seq x y z
N MET A 1 -12.57 45.34 13.22
CA MET A 1 -12.43 43.90 13.55
C MET A 1 -11.00 43.45 13.23
N PRO A 2 -10.31 42.76 14.14
CA PRO A 2 -8.87 42.55 14.03
C PRO A 2 -8.55 41.64 12.85
N ARG A 3 -7.69 42.10 11.94
CA ARG A 3 -7.22 41.40 10.73
C ARG A 3 -6.71 39.98 11.02
N TYR A 4 -6.25 39.72 12.25
CA TYR A 4 -5.80 38.42 12.75
C TYR A 4 -6.88 37.32 12.74
N ALA A 5 -8.17 37.67 12.85
CA ALA A 5 -9.27 36.71 12.85
C ALA A 5 -9.55 36.09 11.47
N LEU A 6 -9.18 36.78 10.38
CA LEU A 6 -9.37 36.29 9.02
C LEU A 6 -8.25 35.32 8.62
N TYR A 7 -6.99 35.66 8.94
CA TYR A 7 -5.83 34.80 8.67
C TYR A 7 -5.89 33.47 9.45
N SER A 8 -6.35 33.50 10.70
CA SER A 8 -6.56 32.29 11.50
C SER A 8 -7.56 31.32 10.86
N LYS A 9 -8.67 31.83 10.30
CA LYS A 9 -9.68 31.00 9.64
C LYS A 9 -9.19 30.40 8.33
N VAL A 10 -8.42 31.15 7.54
CA VAL A 10 -7.81 30.64 6.29
C VAL A 10 -6.75 29.57 6.59
N LEU A 11 -5.91 29.78 7.60
CA LEU A 11 -4.91 28.80 8.00
C LEU A 11 -5.55 27.50 8.50
N VAL A 12 -6.60 27.60 9.33
CA VAL A 12 -7.38 26.44 9.79
C VAL A 12 -8.05 25.71 8.63
N LEU A 13 -8.60 26.43 7.64
CA LEU A 13 -9.23 25.82 6.46
C LEU A 13 -8.19 25.02 5.65
N ILE A 14 -7.01 25.60 5.39
CA ILE A 14 -5.91 24.92 4.65
C ILE A 14 -5.41 23.68 5.41
N LEU A 15 -5.29 23.78 6.74
CA LEU A 15 -4.82 22.67 7.57
C LEU A 15 -5.86 21.53 7.61
N LEU A 16 -7.15 21.86 7.59
CA LEU A 16 -8.25 20.88 7.48
C LEU A 16 -8.30 20.20 6.11
N THR A 17 -8.03 20.90 5.00
CA THR A 17 -7.98 20.26 3.67
C THR A 17 -6.82 19.28 3.54
N GLY A 18 -5.69 19.53 4.21
CA GLY A 18 -4.55 18.62 4.23
C GLY A 18 -4.82 17.27 4.91
N ILE A 19 -5.68 17.25 5.94
CA ILE A 19 -6.02 16.04 6.71
C ILE A 19 -7.07 15.16 5.99
N LEU A 20 -7.85 15.76 5.07
CA LEU A 20 -8.92 15.07 4.33
C LEU A 20 -8.47 14.40 3.03
N LEU A 21 -7.19 14.51 2.64
CA LEU A 21 -6.66 13.69 1.55
C LEU A 21 -6.60 12.24 2.02
N PRO A 22 -7.36 11.30 1.41
CA PRO A 22 -7.23 9.90 1.74
C PRO A 22 -5.84 9.46 1.28
N GLY A 23 -4.90 9.40 2.23
CA GLY A 23 -3.72 8.58 2.03
C GLY A 23 -4.24 7.16 1.91
N THR A 24 -4.14 6.57 0.72
CA THR A 24 -4.15 5.12 0.61
C THR A 24 -2.94 4.65 1.40
N LEU A 25 -3.15 4.35 2.68
CA LEU A 25 -2.26 3.48 3.41
C LEU A 25 -2.26 2.19 2.61
N LEU A 26 -1.24 2.00 1.77
CA LEU A 26 -0.82 0.68 1.32
C LEU A 26 -0.37 -0.05 2.57
N ALA A 27 -1.35 -0.51 3.35
CA ALA A 27 -1.13 -1.56 4.30
C ALA A 27 -0.80 -2.78 3.43
N HIS A 28 0.49 -3.09 3.34
CA HIS A 28 0.95 -4.38 2.83
C HIS A 28 0.27 -5.42 3.73
N GLY A 29 -0.68 -6.20 3.20
CA GLY A 29 -1.47 -7.16 3.97
C GLY A 29 -2.96 -6.87 4.12
N GLY A 30 -3.60 -6.19 3.16
CA GLY A 30 -5.05 -6.39 2.94
C GLY A 30 -5.32 -7.85 2.53
N ILE A 31 -6.47 -8.43 2.90
CA ILE A 31 -6.76 -9.86 2.64
C ILE A 31 -6.88 -10.16 1.13
N GLY A 32 -6.84 -9.17 0.25
CA GLY A 32 -6.82 -9.40 -1.21
C GLY A 32 -8.06 -10.12 -1.74
N VAL A 33 -7.99 -10.57 -2.99
CA VAL A 33 -9.00 -11.44 -3.61
C VAL A 33 -8.76 -12.88 -3.18
N GLN A 34 -9.79 -13.55 -2.66
CA GLN A 34 -9.70 -14.98 -2.33
C GLN A 34 -9.80 -15.85 -3.58
N HIS A 35 -8.78 -16.68 -3.81
CA HIS A 35 -8.74 -17.63 -4.93
C HIS A 35 -9.02 -19.06 -4.48
N LEU A 36 -8.40 -19.48 -3.37
CA LEU A 36 -8.58 -20.81 -2.79
C LEU A 36 -9.14 -20.68 -1.38
N ASN A 37 -10.17 -21.47 -1.08
CA ASN A 37 -10.82 -21.47 0.22
C ASN A 37 -10.99 -22.91 0.72
N ASN A 38 -10.25 -23.27 1.77
CA ASN A 38 -10.32 -24.58 2.42
C ASN A 38 -10.07 -25.76 1.44
N ILE A 39 -9.07 -25.63 0.57
CA ILE A 39 -8.76 -26.68 -0.40
C ILE A 39 -7.92 -27.77 0.26
N PRO A 40 -8.34 -29.05 0.25
CA PRO A 40 -7.52 -30.13 0.77
C PRO A 40 -6.32 -30.39 -0.14
N ALA A 41 -5.13 -30.44 0.45
CA ALA A 41 -3.87 -30.73 -0.21
C ALA A 41 -3.03 -31.63 0.71
N GLY A 42 -3.24 -32.94 0.61
CA GLY A 42 -2.62 -33.94 1.49
C GLY A 42 -2.92 -33.66 2.97
N PRO A 43 -1.89 -33.46 3.81
CA PRO A 43 -2.06 -33.16 5.24
C PRO A 43 -2.52 -31.73 5.52
N PHE A 44 -2.68 -30.89 4.49
CA PHE A 44 -2.99 -29.48 4.64
C PHE A 44 -4.39 -29.14 4.13
N ARG A 45 -4.97 -28.09 4.70
CA ARG A 45 -5.96 -27.25 4.04
C ARG A 45 -5.31 -25.93 3.66
N VAL A 46 -5.52 -25.53 2.41
CA VAL A 46 -4.87 -24.37 1.80
C VAL A 46 -5.90 -23.28 1.52
N TYR A 47 -5.54 -22.07 1.88
CA TYR A 47 -6.25 -20.85 1.56
C TYR A 47 -5.28 -19.90 0.87
N VAL A 48 -5.71 -19.27 -0.22
CA VAL A 48 -4.85 -18.38 -1.01
C VAL A 48 -5.60 -17.13 -1.40
N TRP A 49 -4.92 -16.01 -1.26
CA TRP A 49 -5.37 -14.70 -1.68
C TRP A 49 -4.30 -13.99 -2.50
N SER A 50 -4.71 -13.02 -3.32
CA SER A 50 -3.81 -12.11 -4.01
C SER A 50 -4.15 -10.64 -3.77
N ASP A 51 -3.13 -9.80 -3.69
CA ASP A 51 -3.27 -8.35 -3.58
C ASP A 51 -2.22 -7.62 -4.44
N PRO A 52 -2.48 -6.38 -4.91
CA PRO A 52 -3.67 -5.55 -4.67
C PRO A 52 -4.95 -6.06 -5.36
N GLU A 53 -6.10 -5.51 -4.99
CA GLU A 53 -7.39 -5.77 -5.64
C GLU A 53 -7.88 -4.53 -6.42
N PRO A 54 -8.08 -4.61 -7.76
CA PRO A 54 -7.69 -5.74 -8.62
C PRO A 54 -6.16 -5.84 -8.77
N PRO A 55 -5.62 -7.02 -9.12
CA PRO A 55 -4.19 -7.16 -9.42
C PRO A 55 -3.77 -6.24 -10.56
N GLU A 56 -2.64 -5.55 -10.40
CA GLU A 56 -2.09 -4.63 -11.41
C GLU A 56 -0.62 -4.92 -11.68
N VAL A 57 -0.11 -4.54 -12.85
CA VAL A 57 1.33 -4.63 -13.14
C VAL A 57 2.16 -3.83 -12.13
N GLY A 58 3.30 -4.38 -11.75
CA GLY A 58 4.08 -3.92 -10.60
C GLY A 58 3.84 -4.84 -9.40
N GLU A 59 3.66 -4.27 -8.21
CA GLU A 59 3.49 -5.00 -6.95
C GLU A 59 2.33 -6.01 -7.00
N TYR A 60 2.65 -7.28 -6.72
CA TYR A 60 1.70 -8.37 -6.62
C TYR A 60 2.13 -9.33 -5.51
N HIS A 61 1.23 -9.62 -4.58
CA HIS A 61 1.48 -10.51 -3.46
C HIS A 61 0.53 -11.71 -3.53
N VAL A 62 1.05 -12.87 -3.11
CA VAL A 62 0.26 -14.07 -2.88
C VAL A 62 0.37 -14.40 -1.40
N THR A 63 -0.76 -14.31 -0.69
CA THR A 63 -0.86 -14.66 0.73
C THR A 63 -1.45 -16.06 0.86
N ILE A 64 -0.80 -16.92 1.65
CA ILE A 64 -1.18 -18.32 1.86
C ILE A 64 -1.38 -18.59 3.34
N ALA A 65 -2.49 -19.23 3.69
CA ALA A 65 -2.69 -19.83 5.01
C ALA A 65 -2.74 -21.36 4.88
N LEU A 66 -2.04 -22.04 5.78
CA LEU A 66 -2.02 -23.49 5.88
C LEU A 66 -2.58 -23.91 7.24
N THR A 67 -3.45 -24.90 7.23
CA THR A 67 -3.97 -25.54 8.45
C THR A 67 -3.91 -27.06 8.30
N GLU A 68 -3.90 -27.77 9.42
CA GLU A 68 -3.94 -29.24 9.41
C GLU A 68 -5.24 -29.75 8.79
N ASN A 69 -5.14 -30.76 7.95
CA ASN A 69 -6.30 -31.46 7.41
C ASN A 69 -6.74 -32.56 8.38
N VAL A 70 -7.72 -32.24 9.22
CA VAL A 70 -8.28 -33.18 10.19
C VAL A 70 -9.34 -34.05 9.52
N GLU A 71 -9.20 -35.38 9.66
CA GLU A 71 -10.17 -36.33 9.12
C GLU A 71 -11.57 -36.09 9.70
N GLY A 72 -12.59 -36.10 8.83
CA GLY A 72 -13.97 -35.85 9.22
C GLY A 72 -14.33 -34.37 9.43
N ASP A 73 -13.36 -33.44 9.39
CA ASP A 73 -13.65 -32.01 9.39
C ASP A 73 -13.91 -31.49 7.98
N SER A 74 -15.18 -31.28 7.67
CA SER A 74 -15.61 -30.66 6.42
C SER A 74 -15.50 -29.13 6.44
N THR A 75 -15.36 -28.52 7.61
CA THR A 75 -15.30 -27.06 7.77
C THR A 75 -13.90 -26.50 7.53
N GLY A 76 -12.86 -27.32 7.74
CA GLY A 76 -11.45 -26.91 7.63
C GLY A 76 -11.01 -25.98 8.74
N LEU A 77 -11.73 -25.97 9.87
CA LEU A 77 -11.50 -25.09 11.01
C LEU A 77 -11.04 -25.86 12.27
N ALA A 78 -11.08 -27.19 12.24
CA ALA A 78 -10.67 -28.01 13.38
C ALA A 78 -9.15 -28.16 13.49
N GLY A 79 -8.42 -28.02 12.39
CA GLY A 79 -6.96 -28.12 12.35
C GLY A 79 -6.24 -26.87 12.86
N GLY A 80 -5.07 -27.06 13.47
CA GLY A 80 -4.19 -25.95 13.85
C GLY A 80 -3.51 -25.28 12.64
N PRO A 81 -2.98 -24.06 12.77
CA PRO A 81 -2.15 -23.46 11.74
C PRO A 81 -0.86 -24.28 11.56
N VAL A 82 -0.48 -24.53 10.32
CA VAL A 82 0.80 -25.17 9.99
C VAL A 82 1.83 -24.08 9.74
N LEU A 83 2.82 -24.03 10.62
CA LEU A 83 3.96 -23.13 10.53
C LEU A 83 5.20 -23.92 10.08
N ASP A 84 6.23 -23.23 9.59
CA ASP A 84 7.50 -23.80 9.14
C ASP A 84 7.46 -24.77 7.94
N ALA A 85 6.33 -24.88 7.22
CA ALA A 85 6.29 -25.45 5.89
C ALA A 85 7.14 -24.63 4.89
N SER A 86 7.77 -25.30 3.93
CA SER A 86 8.43 -24.62 2.81
C SER A 86 7.42 -24.43 1.68
N VAL A 87 7.17 -23.17 1.31
CA VAL A 87 6.13 -22.79 0.36
C VAL A 87 6.73 -21.99 -0.77
N THR A 88 6.74 -22.56 -1.98
CA THR A 88 7.22 -21.89 -3.19
C THR A 88 6.04 -21.52 -4.07
N VAL A 89 6.00 -20.27 -4.54
CA VAL A 89 4.96 -19.78 -5.45
C VAL A 89 5.59 -19.47 -6.80
N GLU A 90 4.97 -19.98 -7.87
CA GLU A 90 5.36 -19.72 -9.24
C GLU A 90 4.21 -19.09 -10.03
N LEU A 91 4.52 -18.03 -10.75
CA LEU A 91 3.65 -17.35 -11.70
C LEU A 91 4.12 -17.69 -13.11
N ALA A 92 3.20 -18.08 -13.99
CA ALA A 92 3.46 -18.29 -15.41
C ALA A 92 2.45 -17.51 -16.27
N HIS A 93 2.90 -16.56 -17.07
CA HIS A 93 2.04 -15.80 -17.96
C HIS A 93 1.55 -16.70 -19.09
N VAL A 94 0.23 -16.81 -19.25
CA VAL A 94 -0.39 -17.80 -20.14
C VAL A 94 0.01 -17.62 -21.60
N ASP A 95 0.07 -16.37 -22.10
CA ASP A 95 0.39 -16.15 -23.51
C ASP A 95 1.90 -16.06 -23.84
N SER A 96 2.72 -15.46 -22.97
CA SER A 96 4.16 -15.26 -23.24
C SER A 96 5.04 -16.39 -22.73
N GLY A 97 4.56 -17.21 -21.78
CA GLY A 97 5.36 -18.20 -21.06
C GLY A 97 6.38 -17.59 -20.09
N GLU A 98 6.28 -16.30 -19.79
CA GLU A 98 7.11 -15.64 -18.78
C GLU A 98 6.84 -16.25 -17.40
N THR A 99 7.91 -16.58 -16.65
CA THR A 99 7.79 -17.20 -15.33
C THR A 99 8.47 -16.37 -14.24
N LEU A 100 7.83 -16.26 -13.09
CA LEU A 100 8.39 -15.69 -11.87
C LEU A 100 8.25 -16.71 -10.74
N SER A 101 9.22 -16.78 -9.82
CA SER A 101 9.17 -17.69 -8.68
C SER A 101 9.69 -17.01 -7.42
N ALA A 102 9.02 -17.23 -6.29
CA ALA A 102 9.42 -16.69 -5.01
C ALA A 102 9.07 -17.66 -3.87
N LEU A 103 9.89 -17.64 -2.82
CA LEU A 103 9.56 -18.31 -1.56
C LEU A 103 8.52 -17.46 -0.82
N ALA A 104 7.45 -18.08 -0.34
CA ALA A 104 6.51 -17.44 0.56
C ALA A 104 7.02 -17.57 2.00
N THR A 105 7.17 -16.46 2.71
CA THR A 105 7.71 -16.44 4.08
C THR A 105 6.79 -15.69 5.04
N HIS A 106 7.07 -15.80 6.34
CA HIS A 106 6.36 -15.04 7.37
C HIS A 106 6.88 -13.61 7.51
N ASP A 107 8.01 -13.24 6.90
CA ASP A 107 8.70 -11.96 7.16
C ASP A 107 7.86 -10.76 6.71
N ASP A 108 7.33 -10.83 5.49
CA ASP A 108 6.50 -9.80 4.88
C ASP A 108 5.01 -9.92 5.25
N ALA A 109 4.64 -10.97 5.98
CA ALA A 109 3.27 -11.17 6.43
C ALA A 109 2.91 -10.24 7.60
N LEU A 110 1.80 -9.51 7.48
CA LEU A 110 1.23 -8.71 8.58
C LEU A 110 0.79 -9.62 9.74
N ASN A 111 0.22 -10.77 9.41
CA ASN A 111 -0.13 -11.83 10.35
C ASN A 111 0.85 -13.00 10.17
N LYS A 112 1.63 -13.32 11.21
CA LYS A 112 2.65 -14.38 11.20
C LYS A 112 2.08 -15.82 11.16
N LEU A 113 0.76 -15.95 10.98
CA LEU A 113 0.11 -17.21 10.63
C LEU A 113 0.04 -17.43 9.11
N PHE A 114 0.41 -16.43 8.31
CA PHE A 114 0.37 -16.50 6.85
C PHE A 114 1.77 -16.44 6.25
N TYR A 115 1.90 -17.09 5.10
CA TYR A 115 3.05 -16.98 4.22
C TYR A 115 2.74 -15.95 3.13
N VAL A 116 3.70 -15.10 2.78
CA VAL A 116 3.55 -14.13 1.68
C VAL A 116 4.70 -14.30 0.70
N ALA A 117 4.36 -14.45 -0.58
CA ALA A 117 5.29 -14.35 -1.71
C ALA A 117 5.02 -13.05 -2.47
N SER A 118 6.08 -12.31 -2.78
CA SER A 118 6.01 -10.99 -3.43
C SER A 118 6.61 -11.04 -4.83
N PHE A 119 5.95 -10.39 -5.78
CA PHE A 119 6.32 -10.37 -7.19
C PHE A 119 6.19 -8.97 -7.79
N GLU A 120 6.88 -8.75 -8.91
CA GLU A 120 6.75 -7.54 -9.73
C GLU A 120 6.49 -7.86 -11.22
N PRO A 121 5.33 -8.47 -11.57
CA PRO A 121 4.98 -8.76 -12.96
C PRO A 121 5.00 -7.50 -13.83
N ALA A 122 5.84 -7.51 -14.85
CA ALA A 122 5.99 -6.41 -15.81
C ALA A 122 4.89 -6.39 -16.89
N ARG A 123 4.09 -7.46 -16.95
CA ARG A 123 3.14 -7.71 -18.03
C ARG A 123 1.73 -7.95 -17.49
N LYS A 124 0.77 -7.24 -18.10
CA LYS A 124 -0.66 -7.49 -17.89
C LYS A 124 -1.11 -8.74 -18.64
N GLY A 125 -2.17 -9.37 -18.15
CA GLY A 125 -2.78 -10.54 -18.78
C GLY A 125 -3.11 -11.62 -17.76
N LEU A 126 -3.47 -12.79 -18.26
CA LEU A 126 -3.78 -13.95 -17.44
C LEU A 126 -2.49 -14.66 -17.02
N TRP A 127 -2.36 -14.92 -15.73
CA TRP A 127 -1.26 -15.65 -15.14
C TRP A 127 -1.79 -16.93 -14.47
N SER A 128 -1.08 -18.03 -14.68
CA SER A 128 -1.26 -19.25 -13.90
C SER A 128 -0.39 -19.17 -12.66
N VAL A 129 -0.97 -19.40 -11.49
CA VAL A 129 -0.25 -19.40 -10.21
C VAL A 129 -0.23 -20.83 -9.67
N GLN A 130 0.95 -21.31 -9.32
CA GLN A 130 1.16 -22.60 -8.66
C GLN A 130 1.79 -22.37 -7.29
N VAL A 131 1.21 -23.01 -6.27
CA VAL A 131 1.73 -23.02 -4.91
C VAL A 131 2.18 -24.43 -4.60
N ARG A 132 3.49 -24.60 -4.39
CA ARG A 132 4.14 -25.86 -4.00
C ARG A 132 4.44 -25.82 -2.51
N ILE A 133 4.05 -26.88 -1.81
CA ILE A 133 4.11 -26.96 -0.35
C ILE A 133 4.85 -28.25 0.01
N LEU A 134 5.93 -28.08 0.76
CA LEU A 134 6.65 -29.16 1.43
C LEU A 134 6.37 -29.10 2.94
N PRO A 135 6.22 -30.25 3.62
CA PRO A 135 5.99 -30.29 5.05
C PRO A 135 7.10 -29.61 5.88
N PRO A 136 6.81 -29.21 7.12
CA PRO A 136 7.82 -28.64 8.01
C PRO A 136 9.04 -29.55 8.16
N GLY A 137 10.23 -28.96 8.09
CA GLY A 137 11.50 -29.69 8.13
C GLY A 137 11.98 -30.24 6.78
N CYS A 138 11.23 -30.01 5.70
CA CYS A 138 11.63 -30.36 4.34
C CYS A 138 12.12 -29.12 3.59
N ASP A 139 13.42 -29.00 3.38
CA ASP A 139 14.02 -27.97 2.53
C ASP A 139 14.34 -28.52 1.13
N GLU A 140 14.03 -27.76 0.07
CA GLU A 140 14.39 -28.10 -1.31
C GLU A 140 15.91 -28.33 -1.49
N SER A 141 16.75 -27.72 -0.63
CA SER A 141 18.22 -27.85 -0.71
C SER A 141 18.78 -29.17 -0.14
N GLN A 142 17.97 -29.99 0.55
CA GLN A 142 18.41 -31.24 1.18
C GLN A 142 18.08 -32.51 0.39
N ASN A 143 17.79 -32.42 -0.90
CA ASN A 143 17.55 -33.59 -1.78
C ASN A 143 18.80 -34.49 -2.03
N GLY A 144 19.81 -34.47 -1.16
CA GLY A 144 21.05 -35.25 -1.31
C GLY A 144 21.63 -35.91 -0.05
N ALA A 145 21.10 -35.65 1.16
CA ALA A 145 21.64 -36.27 2.37
C ALA A 145 20.48 -36.80 3.22
N GLY A 146 20.33 -38.13 3.25
CA GLY A 146 19.31 -38.81 4.05
C GLY A 146 19.40 -38.41 5.51
N GLN A 147 18.43 -37.65 5.96
CA GLN A 147 18.21 -37.37 7.37
C GLN A 147 16.91 -38.08 7.77
N GLN A 148 17.04 -39.26 8.37
CA GLN A 148 15.94 -39.96 9.04
C GLN A 148 15.50 -39.12 10.24
N ALA A 149 14.47 -38.31 10.05
CA ALA A 149 13.68 -37.77 11.15
C ALA A 149 12.83 -38.90 11.75
N GLY A 150 12.75 -38.94 13.08
CA GLY A 150 12.07 -39.99 13.84
C GLY A 150 10.60 -40.17 13.47
N ASP A 151 10.06 -41.33 13.88
CA ASP A 151 8.77 -42.02 13.59
C ASP A 151 7.44 -41.21 13.50
N SER A 152 7.46 -39.90 13.33
CA SER A 152 6.26 -39.08 13.13
C SER A 152 6.45 -37.95 12.12
N ALA A 153 7.62 -37.81 11.51
CA ALA A 153 7.85 -36.80 10.47
C ALA A 153 7.26 -37.26 9.13
N MET A 154 6.38 -36.44 8.55
CA MET A 154 5.80 -36.69 7.23
C MET A 154 6.91 -36.70 6.18
N PRO A 155 6.92 -37.66 5.24
CA PRO A 155 8.04 -37.78 4.31
C PRO A 155 8.07 -36.61 3.32
N CYS A 156 9.27 -36.07 3.10
CA CYS A 156 9.51 -34.90 2.24
C CYS A 156 9.26 -35.15 0.75
N ASP A 157 8.96 -36.38 0.36
CA ASP A 157 8.57 -36.75 -1.01
C ASP A 157 7.10 -36.39 -1.31
N THR A 158 6.33 -36.00 -0.30
CA THR A 158 4.90 -35.70 -0.41
C THR A 158 4.67 -34.21 -0.71
N GLU A 159 5.26 -33.72 -1.80
CA GLU A 159 5.01 -32.36 -2.29
C GLU A 159 3.53 -32.19 -2.65
N GLN A 160 2.93 -31.11 -2.15
CA GLN A 160 1.55 -30.74 -2.47
C GLN A 160 1.55 -29.55 -3.42
N VAL A 161 0.73 -29.62 -4.47
CA VAL A 161 0.60 -28.55 -5.46
C VAL A 161 -0.85 -28.14 -5.57
N VAL A 162 -1.12 -26.85 -5.39
CA VAL A 162 -2.41 -26.23 -5.72
C VAL A 162 -2.19 -25.14 -6.75
N SER A 163 -3.21 -24.85 -7.55
CA SER A 163 -3.12 -23.83 -8.60
C SER A 163 -4.40 -23.03 -8.76
N PHE A 164 -4.26 -21.81 -9.25
CA PHE A 164 -5.34 -20.94 -9.66
C PHE A 164 -4.87 -20.04 -10.81
N GLN A 165 -5.78 -19.24 -11.36
CA GLN A 165 -5.44 -18.23 -12.36
C GLN A 165 -5.88 -16.87 -11.86
N ASP A 166 -5.10 -15.85 -12.17
CA ASP A 166 -5.42 -14.47 -11.85
C ASP A 166 -5.13 -13.55 -13.03
N GLU A 167 -5.92 -12.50 -13.19
CA GLU A 167 -5.77 -11.53 -14.27
C GLU A 167 -5.11 -10.25 -13.76
N ILE A 168 -3.88 -10.01 -14.20
CA ILE A 168 -3.12 -8.82 -13.86
C ILE A 168 -3.46 -7.71 -14.85
N LEU A 169 -4.03 -6.62 -14.34
CA LEU A 169 -4.47 -5.48 -15.12
C LEU A 169 -3.32 -4.49 -15.38
N PRO A 170 -3.42 -3.61 -16.40
CA PRO A 170 -2.50 -2.49 -16.52
C PRO A 170 -2.65 -1.56 -15.31
N LYS A 171 -1.54 -0.95 -14.89
CA LYS A 171 -1.52 -0.02 -13.76
C LYS A 171 -2.47 1.13 -14.01
N ALA A 172 -3.41 1.34 -13.10
CA ALA A 172 -4.40 2.40 -13.26
C ALA A 172 -3.70 3.76 -13.15
N PHE A 173 -4.01 4.68 -14.08
CA PHE A 173 -3.55 6.05 -13.97
C PHE A 173 -4.22 6.70 -12.73
N PRO A 174 -3.47 7.39 -11.84
CA PRO A 174 -3.99 7.88 -10.57
C PRO A 174 -4.84 9.17 -10.74
N TRP A 175 -5.97 9.06 -11.45
CA TRP A 175 -6.86 10.18 -11.77
C TRP A 175 -7.31 10.97 -10.54
N ARG A 176 -7.52 10.29 -9.41
CA ARG A 176 -7.91 10.94 -8.15
C ARG A 176 -6.83 11.88 -7.61
N ALA A 177 -5.57 11.47 -7.66
CA ALA A 177 -4.45 12.30 -7.23
C ALA A 177 -4.31 13.52 -8.15
N LEU A 178 -4.45 13.33 -9.47
CA LEU A 178 -4.42 14.43 -10.43
C LEU A 178 -5.56 15.43 -10.18
N LEU A 179 -6.81 14.95 -10.04
CA LEU A 179 -7.97 15.81 -9.79
C LEU A 179 -7.86 16.54 -8.44
N GLY A 180 -7.39 15.85 -7.40
CA GLY A 180 -7.13 16.46 -6.09
C GLY A 180 -6.04 17.54 -6.16
N GLY A 181 -4.99 17.31 -6.93
CA GLY A 181 -3.95 18.30 -7.21
C GLY A 181 -4.50 19.54 -7.93
N ILE A 182 -5.29 19.34 -9.00
CA ILE A 182 -5.92 20.42 -9.76
C ILE A 182 -6.86 21.24 -8.85
N LEU A 183 -7.71 20.58 -8.07
CA LEU A 183 -8.62 21.25 -7.15
C LEU A 183 -7.86 22.09 -6.11
N SER A 184 -6.76 21.56 -5.56
CA SER A 184 -5.92 22.28 -4.60
C SER A 184 -5.32 23.55 -5.20
N ILE A 185 -4.81 23.47 -6.45
CA ILE A 185 -4.30 24.64 -7.17
C ILE A 185 -5.39 25.69 -7.38
N LEU A 186 -6.58 25.28 -7.80
CA LEU A 186 -7.72 26.19 -8.01
C LEU A 186 -8.14 26.90 -6.71
N LEU A 187 -8.14 26.20 -5.57
CA LEU A 187 -8.45 26.79 -4.27
C LEU A 187 -7.39 27.84 -3.86
N ILE A 188 -6.10 27.57 -4.08
CA ILE A 188 -5.03 28.52 -3.80
C ILE A 188 -5.16 29.77 -4.68
N LEU A 189 -5.40 29.60 -5.98
CA LEU A 189 -5.60 30.71 -6.90
C LEU A 189 -6.83 31.54 -6.53
N GLY A 190 -7.94 30.89 -6.17
CA GLY A 190 -9.14 31.56 -5.68
C GLY A 190 -8.88 32.39 -4.42
N ALA A 191 -8.10 31.86 -3.47
CA ALA A 191 -7.72 32.59 -2.26
C ALA A 191 -6.82 33.81 -2.57
N ILE A 192 -5.88 33.69 -3.52
CA ILE A 192 -5.04 34.81 -3.96
C ILE A 192 -5.90 35.91 -4.58
N VAL A 193 -6.80 35.57 -5.50
CA VAL A 193 -7.71 36.55 -6.14
C VAL A 193 -8.57 37.24 -5.09
N LEU A 194 -9.14 36.49 -4.15
CA LEU A 194 -9.95 37.05 -3.06
C LEU A 194 -9.13 37.98 -2.15
N TYR A 195 -7.89 37.61 -1.85
CA TYR A 195 -6.98 38.45 -1.07
C TYR A 195 -6.71 39.79 -1.76
N TRP A 196 -6.43 39.79 -3.07
CA TRP A 196 -6.21 41.01 -3.84
C TRP A 196 -7.49 41.85 -3.99
N ALA A 197 -8.63 41.21 -4.22
CA ALA A 197 -9.92 41.89 -4.35
C ALA A 197 -10.39 42.54 -3.04
N THR A 198 -9.90 42.08 -1.89
CA THR A 198 -10.27 42.60 -0.56
C THR A 198 -9.21 43.50 0.06
N ARG A 199 -8.06 43.73 -0.60
CA ARG A 199 -7.09 44.72 -0.14
C ARG A 199 -7.75 46.10 -0.21
N PRO A 200 -7.78 46.87 0.90
CA PRO A 200 -8.17 48.27 0.79
C PRO A 200 -7.21 48.95 -0.19
N PRO A 201 -7.70 49.91 -1.00
CA PRO A 201 -6.82 50.72 -1.82
C PRO A 201 -5.73 51.29 -0.91
N ALA A 202 -4.47 51.26 -1.37
CA ALA A 202 -3.41 51.93 -0.65
C ALA A 202 -3.88 53.36 -0.38
N GLU A 203 -4.03 53.73 0.89
CA GLU A 203 -4.13 55.13 1.25
C GLU A 203 -2.90 55.77 0.61
N LEU A 204 -3.14 56.58 -0.41
CA LEU A 204 -2.12 57.44 -0.97
C LEU A 204 -1.57 58.18 0.24
N GLU A 205 -0.32 57.89 0.62
CA GLU A 205 0.34 58.59 1.72
C GLU A 205 0.11 60.08 1.46
N GLU A 206 -0.72 60.70 2.31
CA GLU A 206 -0.92 62.13 2.19
C GLU A 206 0.46 62.76 2.32
N PRO A 207 0.86 63.63 1.36
CA PRO A 207 2.20 64.19 1.35
C PRO A 207 2.46 64.83 2.70
N VAL A 208 3.50 64.35 3.40
CA VAL A 208 3.90 64.85 4.71
C VAL A 208 3.93 66.37 4.67
N PRO A 209 3.16 67.08 5.51
CA PRO A 209 3.11 68.53 5.46
C PRO A 209 4.52 69.07 5.68
N VAL A 210 5.01 69.81 4.69
CA VAL A 210 6.32 70.45 4.71
C VAL A 210 6.36 71.37 5.93
N ARG A 211 7.17 71.02 6.93
CA ARG A 211 7.36 71.80 8.14
C ARG A 211 7.89 73.18 7.73
N GLN A 212 7.05 74.21 7.79
CA GLN A 212 7.51 75.60 7.63
C GLN A 212 8.57 75.86 8.70
N ARG A 213 9.80 76.17 8.28
CA ARG A 213 10.85 76.61 9.20
C ARG A 213 10.48 77.99 9.70
N ASP A 214 10.39 78.14 11.01
CA ASP A 214 10.24 79.45 11.64
C ASP A 214 11.43 80.34 11.27
N PRO A 215 11.20 81.63 10.99
CA PRO A 215 12.28 82.58 10.72
C PRO A 215 13.12 82.79 11.98
N ALA A 216 14.44 82.76 11.80
CA ALA A 216 15.41 82.94 12.89
C ALA A 216 15.23 84.32 13.58
N PRO A 217 15.36 84.38 14.92
CA PRO A 217 15.24 85.64 15.64
C PRO A 217 16.40 86.58 15.30
N ALA A 218 16.07 87.82 14.95
CA ALA A 218 17.04 88.88 14.70
C ALA A 218 17.81 89.20 16.00
N GLY A 219 19.12 88.94 15.99
CA GLY A 219 20.00 89.31 17.09
C GLY A 219 20.07 90.82 17.25
N GLY A 220 19.61 91.32 18.40
CA GLY A 220 19.83 92.70 18.84
C GLY A 220 21.25 92.87 19.33
N GLN A 221 21.96 93.86 18.79
CA GLN A 221 23.19 94.40 19.34
C GLN A 221 22.87 95.69 20.10
N SER A 222 23.28 95.74 21.37
CA SER A 222 23.65 96.97 22.09
C SER A 222 24.36 96.60 23.38
#